data_AF-A0A151RQ48-F1
#
_entry.id   AF-A0A151RQ48-F1
#
_cell.length_a   1.000
_cell.length_b   1.000
_cell.length_c   1.000
_cell.angle_alpha   90.00
_cell.angle_beta   90.00
_cell.angle_gamma   90.00
#
_symmetry.space_group_name_H-M   'P 1'
#
loop_
_entity.id
_entity.type
_entity.pdbx_description
1 polymer ?
#
loop_
_entity_poly.entity_id
_entity_poly.type
_entity_poly.pdbx_seq_one_letter_code
_entity_poly.pdbx_strand_id
1 'polypeptide(L)' 'MYATIIARIRDFAREDWRLEFKHTLREGNSCADFLAKQGAAVDESLVILEAPLAELSMLLDADIMQVPHKRL' A
#
# COMPACT_ATOMS: atom_id res chain seq x y z
N MET A 1 -19.40 -8.70 -7.09
CA MET A 1 -18.25 -9.57 -6.76
C MET A 1 -17.25 -8.84 -5.86
N TYR A 2 -17.72 -8.25 -4.75
CA TYR A 2 -16.84 -7.59 -3.75
C TYR A 2 -17.34 -7.81 -2.31
N ALA A 3 -18.52 -8.40 -2.13
CA ALA A 3 -19.16 -8.56 -0.83
C ALA A 3 -18.26 -9.30 0.17
N THR A 4 -17.59 -10.37 -0.28
CA THR A 4 -16.63 -11.12 0.55
C THR A 4 -15.43 -10.29 0.97
N ILE A 5 -14.88 -9.47 0.08
CA ILE A 5 -13.73 -8.59 0.39
C ILE A 5 -14.16 -7.50 1.36
N ILE A 6 -15.30 -6.87 1.12
CA ILE A 6 -15.87 -5.83 2.00
C ILE A 6 -16.16 -6.39 3.40
N ALA A 7 -16.71 -7.60 3.49
CA ALA A 7 -16.94 -8.26 4.78
C ALA A 7 -15.62 -8.46 5.55
N ARG A 8 -14.59 -9.01 4.90
CA ARG A 8 -13.27 -9.19 5.52
C ARG A 8 -12.63 -7.88 5.98
N ILE A 9 -12.74 -6.81 5.20
CA ILE A 9 -12.23 -5.48 5.60
C ILE A 9 -12.97 -4.99 6.86
N ARG A 10 -14.29 -5.19 6.93
CA ARG A 10 -15.08 -4.80 8.11
C ARG A 10 -14.74 -5.61 9.34
N ASP A 11 -14.51 -6.91 9.19
CA ASP A 11 -14.14 -7.79 10.31
C ASP A 11 -12.75 -7.38 10.84
N PHE A 12 -11.79 -7.18 9.94
CA PHE A 12 -10.46 -6.65 10.27
C PHE A 12 -10.52 -5.28 10.97
N ALA A 13 -11.39 -4.38 10.52
CA ALA A 13 -11.57 -3.07 11.14
C ALA A 13 -12.19 -3.11 12.55
N ARG A 14 -12.75 -4.25 12.99
CA ARG A 14 -13.37 -4.43 14.30
C ARG A 14 -12.44 -5.06 15.34
N GLU A 15 -11.26 -5.50 14.95
CA GLU A 15 -10.24 -6.03 15.86
C GLU A 15 -9.80 -4.97 16.90
N ASP A 16 -9.12 -5.40 17.96
CA ASP A 16 -8.71 -4.54 19.09
C ASP A 16 -7.49 -3.65 18.75
N TRP A 17 -7.66 -2.78 17.76
CA TRP A 17 -6.67 -1.79 17.34
C TRP A 17 -7.30 -0.47 16.93
N ARG A 18 -6.47 0.58 16.87
CA ARG A 18 -6.88 1.91 16.40
C ARG A 18 -6.62 2.02 14.90
N LEU A 19 -7.69 1.89 14.11
CA LEU A 19 -7.65 2.02 12.66
C LEU A 19 -8.42 3.28 12.21
N GLU A 20 -7.84 4.05 11.29
CA GLU A 20 -8.49 5.19 10.65
C GLU A 20 -8.38 5.06 9.12
N PHE A 21 -9.49 5.27 8.41
CA PHE A 21 -9.48 5.31 6.95
C PHE A 21 -9.28 6.75 6.47
N LYS A 22 -8.16 7.02 5.81
CA LYS A 22 -7.87 8.32 5.19
C LYS A 22 -7.98 8.18 3.68
N HIS A 23 -8.84 8.99 3.08
CA HIS A 23 -8.92 9.09 1.62
C HIS A 23 -7.79 9.99 1.14
N THR A 24 -6.81 9.41 0.46
CA THR A 24 -5.79 10.13 -0.29
C THR A 24 -6.05 10.01 -1.79
N LEU A 25 -5.60 10.99 -2.57
CA LEU A 25 -5.62 10.85 -4.02
C LEU A 25 -4.73 9.65 -4.40
N ARG A 26 -5.23 8.74 -5.24
CA ARG A 26 -4.54 7.48 -5.62
C ARG A 26 -3.14 7.69 -6.17
N GLU A 27 -2.87 8.85 -6.74
CA GLU A 27 -1.58 9.25 -7.32
C GLU A 27 -0.60 9.83 -6.28
N GLY A 28 -1.02 10.01 -5.03
CA GLY A 28 -0.20 10.55 -3.94
C GLY A 28 0.45 9.49 -3.06
N ASN A 29 0.50 8.22 -3.49
CA ASN A 29 1.21 7.16 -2.77
C ASN A 29 1.93 6.23 -3.76
N SER A 30 3.12 6.65 -4.16
CA SER A 30 4.02 5.97 -5.07
C SER A 30 4.58 4.69 -4.47
N CYS A 31 4.78 4.65 -3.14
CA CYS A 31 5.18 3.45 -2.41
C CYS A 31 4.16 2.32 -2.58
N ALA A 32 2.87 2.62 -2.42
CA ALA A 32 1.81 1.64 -2.56
C ALA A 32 1.72 1.10 -3.99
N ASP A 33 1.88 1.94 -5.01
CA ASP A 33 1.90 1.51 -6.42
C ASP A 33 3.11 0.60 -6.72
N PHE A 34 4.30 0.98 -6.25
CA PHE A 34 5.51 0.17 -6.39
C PHE A 34 5.35 -1.21 -5.73
N LEU A 35 4.89 -1.25 -4.48
CA LEU A 35 4.70 -2.51 -3.74
C LEU A 35 3.60 -3.37 -4.35
N ALA A 36 2.51 -2.79 -4.86
CA ALA A 36 1.45 -3.53 -5.54
C ALA A 36 1.96 -4.21 -6.83
N LYS A 37 2.80 -3.52 -7.61
CA LYS A 37 3.43 -4.09 -8.81
C LYS A 37 4.40 -5.22 -8.48
N GLN A 38 5.22 -5.04 -7.44
CA GLN A 38 6.13 -6.09 -6.98
C GLN A 38 5.37 -7.32 -6.48
N GLY A 39 4.35 -7.13 -5.64
CA GLY A 39 3.53 -8.23 -5.13
C GLY A 39 2.77 -8.98 -6.23
N ALA A 40 2.37 -8.30 -7.31
CA ALA A 40 1.72 -8.95 -8.44
C ALA A 40 2.67 -9.82 -9.29
N ALA A 41 3.98 -9.63 -9.16
CA ALA A 41 5.01 -10.41 -9.86
C ALA A 41 5.52 -11.61 -9.06
N VAL A 42 4.98 -11.82 -7.87
CA VAL A 42 5.44 -12.79 -6.86
C VAL A 42 4.30 -13.80 -6.64
N ASP A 43 4.61 -15.10 -6.63
CA ASP A 43 3.61 -16.17 -6.49
C ASP A 43 3.31 -16.50 -5.01
N GLU A 44 4.13 -15.99 -4.09
CA GLU A 44 4.02 -16.18 -2.66
C GLU A 44 2.87 -15.36 -2.05
N SER A 45 2.12 -15.98 -1.14
CA SER A 45 1.00 -15.32 -0.45
C SER A 45 1.42 -14.24 0.54
N LEU A 46 2.68 -14.28 0.99
CA LEU A 46 3.25 -13.31 1.93
C LEU A 46 4.77 -13.27 1.74
N VAL A 47 5.30 -12.07 1.55
CA VAL A 47 6.74 -11.81 1.54
C VAL A 47 7.05 -10.79 2.62
N ILE A 48 8.01 -11.11 3.49
CA ILE A 48 8.52 -10.22 4.52
C ILE A 48 9.82 -9.62 4.02
N LEU A 49 9.89 -8.29 3.98
CA LEU A 49 11.10 -7.55 3.65
C LEU A 49 11.79 -7.13 4.94
N GLU A 50 12.94 -7.75 5.26
CA GLU A 50 13.73 -7.45 6.46
C GLU A 50 14.31 -6.02 6.47
N ALA A 51 14.44 -5.41 5.29
CA ALA A 51 14.86 -4.03 5.12
C ALA A 51 14.09 -3.37 3.96
N PRO A 52 13.94 -2.03 3.97
CA PRO A 52 13.36 -1.32 2.83
C PRO A 52 14.24 -1.52 1.59
N LEU A 53 13.61 -1.80 0.45
CA LEU A 53 14.29 -1.73 -0.85
C LEU A 53 14.76 -0.28 -1.07
N ALA A 54 15.95 -0.11 -1.65
CA ALA A 54 16.55 1.22 -1.81
C ALA A 54 15.63 2.18 -2.60
N GLU A 55 14.92 1.65 -3.60
CA GLU A 55 13.92 2.38 -4.38
C GLU A 55 12.74 2.84 -3.53
N LEU A 56 12.34 2.04 -2.53
CA LEU A 56 11.23 2.37 -1.64
C LEU A 56 11.57 3.55 -0.74
N SER A 57 12.83 3.70 -0.30
CA SER A 57 13.26 4.85 0.49
C SER A 57 13.09 6.17 -0.26
N MET A 58 13.47 6.21 -1.54
CA MET A 58 13.29 7.40 -2.37
C MET A 58 11.82 7.74 -2.61
N LEU A 59 10.98 6.71 -2.83
CA LEU A 59 9.53 6.90 -3.00
C LEU A 59 8.87 7.37 -1.70
N LEU A 60 9.35 6.91 -0.55
CA LEU A 60 8.83 7.31 0.75
C LEU A 60 9.06 8.79 1.01
N ASP A 61 10.28 9.28 0.75
CA ASP A 61 10.60 10.71 0.87
C ASP A 61 9.71 11.56 -0.05
N ALA A 62 9.46 11.09 -1.27
CA ALA A 62 8.63 11.80 -2.22
C ALA A 62 7.14 11.81 -1.84
N ASP A 63 6.62 10.70 -1.32
CA ASP A 63 5.24 10.59 -0.80
C ASP A 63 5.04 11.47 0.44
N ILE A 64 6.02 11.54 1.35
CA ILE A 64 6.02 12.46 2.50
C ILE A 64 5.95 13.91 2.01
N MET A 65 6.73 14.24 0.98
CA MET A 65 6.76 15.58 0.39
C MET A 65 5.58 15.88 -0.54
N GLN A 66 4.68 14.91 -0.77
CA GLN A 66 3.54 15.01 -1.69
C GLN A 66 3.96 15.49 -3.10
N VAL A 67 5.12 15.03 -3.57
CA VAL A 67 5.65 15.42 -4.90
C VAL A 67 4.82 14.71 -5.99
N PRO A 68 4.31 15.44 -7.00
CA PRO A 68 3.62 14.80 -8.12
C PRO A 68 4.58 13.96 -8.96
N HIS A 69 4.27 12.68 -9.18
CA HIS A 69 5.02 11.82 -10.10
C HIS A 69 4.26 11.59 -11.40
N LYS A 70 4.98 11.62 -12.53
CA LYS A 70 4.44 11.14 -13.80
C LYS A 70 4.36 9.61 -13.74
N ARG A 71 3.19 9.06 -14.10
CA ARG A 71 3.09 7.62 -14.38
C ARG A 71 3.95 7.30 -15.60
N LEU A 72 4.84 6.31 -15.45
CA LEU A 72 5.45 5.60 -16.58
C LEU A 72 4.41 4.64 -17.20
#